data_AF-A0A8T2ULJ3-F1
#
_entry.id   AF-A0A8T2ULJ3-F1
#
_cell.length_a   1.000
_cell.length_b   1.000
_cell.length_c   1.000
_cell.angle_alpha   90.00
_cell.angle_beta   90.00
_cell.angle_gamma   90.00
#
_symmetry.space_group_name_H-M   'P 1'
#
loop_
_entity.id
_entity.type
_entity.pdbx_description
1 polymer ?
#
loop_
_entity_poly.entity_id
_entity_poly.type
_entity_poly.pdbx_seq_one_letter_code
_entity_poly.pdbx_strand_id
1 'polypeptide(L)'
;MIGIHAAKVEDALIMYAAIHGHLPTDPIVSRPPPVNLPLLKDLEHHQGENHTSRITLAKYTKWFEDCDKEVYKCCYKVLDAVQRRYGCKVIEVTVPEIEEMRLAHYITIGSECFTSFGLDYNKWGRQEAAMDVRATFALYSSFNNQEFLAAQRMRRRQMHFHMEIFKKADIIVTPTTGCTAKPITESSLKHGELNYIDGAKLVRYQIAGNFLGLPAISIPIGYDDDGMPIGLQLIGSPWAEATLLWVASAIEKLTVARQPEVFYDLLS
;
A
#
# COMPACT_ATOMS: atom_id res chain seq x y z
N MET A 1 7.90 1.73 10.14
CA MET A 1 6.84 0.71 10.33
C MET A 1 7.32 -0.57 9.67
N ILE A 2 7.15 -1.71 10.33
CA ILE A 2 7.49 -3.02 9.78
C ILE A 2 6.20 -3.62 9.21
N GLY A 3 6.25 -4.11 7.97
CA GLY A 3 5.12 -4.77 7.31
C GLY A 3 5.27 -6.30 7.30
N ILE A 4 4.21 -6.99 6.90
CA ILE A 4 4.15 -8.45 6.83
C ILE A 4 3.93 -8.86 5.38
N HIS A 5 4.69 -9.87 4.93
CA HIS A 5 4.47 -10.55 3.67
C HIS A 5 4.13 -12.00 3.97
N ALA A 6 2.99 -12.46 3.48
CA ALA A 6 2.56 -13.84 3.63
C ALA A 6 1.79 -14.30 2.38
N ALA A 7 1.74 -15.62 2.16
CA ALA A 7 1.03 -16.19 1.02
C ALA A 7 -0.49 -16.21 1.19
N LYS A 8 -0.96 -16.18 2.45
CA LYS A 8 -2.37 -16.16 2.83
C LYS A 8 -2.69 -15.04 3.80
N VAL A 9 -3.94 -14.57 3.79
CA VAL A 9 -4.43 -13.57 4.76
C VAL A 9 -4.38 -14.12 6.19
N GLU A 10 -4.65 -15.41 6.38
CA GLU A 10 -4.56 -16.07 7.69
C GLU A 10 -3.14 -16.03 8.26
N ASP A 11 -2.13 -16.34 7.46
CA ASP A 11 -0.72 -16.26 7.86
C ASP A 11 -0.32 -14.83 8.22
N ALA A 12 -0.79 -13.84 7.43
CA ALA A 12 -0.55 -12.43 7.72
C ALA A 12 -1.18 -12.00 9.05
N LEU A 13 -2.39 -12.48 9.37
CA LEU A 13 -3.06 -12.23 10.64
C LEU A 13 -2.27 -12.83 11.81
N ILE A 14 -1.79 -14.07 11.71
CA ILE A 14 -1.01 -14.73 12.76
C ILE A 14 0.29 -13.95 13.01
N MET A 15 0.99 -13.54 11.95
CA MET A 15 2.21 -12.74 12.08
C MET A 15 1.93 -11.37 12.68
N TYR A 16 0.82 -10.72 12.31
CA TYR A 16 0.40 -9.46 12.91
C TYR A 16 0.13 -9.61 14.40
N ALA A 17 -0.59 -10.66 14.79
CA ALA A 17 -0.83 -11.00 16.20
C ALA A 17 0.48 -11.20 16.99
N ALA A 18 1.52 -11.73 16.34
CA ALA A 18 2.80 -11.99 16.98
C ALA A 18 3.69 -10.74 17.13
N ILE A 19 3.69 -9.84 16.14
CA ILE A 19 4.64 -8.71 16.08
C ILE A 19 4.03 -7.36 16.47
N HIS A 20 2.71 -7.26 16.61
CA HIS A 20 2.09 -6.00 17.01
C HIS A 20 2.53 -5.59 18.42
N GLY A 21 2.54 -4.29 18.67
CA GLY A 21 2.83 -3.76 20.00
C GLY A 21 3.63 -2.47 19.91
N HIS A 22 3.77 -1.84 21.06
CA HIS A 22 4.55 -0.61 21.23
C HIS A 22 5.81 -0.97 22.00
N LEU A 23 6.98 -0.58 21.48
CA LEU A 23 8.21 -0.70 22.23
C LEU A 23 8.25 0.38 23.32
N PRO A 24 8.89 0.13 24.49
CA PRO A 24 9.04 1.15 25.52
C PRO A 24 9.74 2.44 25.03
N THR A 25 10.52 2.33 23.95
CA THR A 25 11.25 3.43 23.30
C THR A 25 10.42 4.20 22.27
N ASP A 26 9.27 3.68 21.86
CA ASP A 26 8.47 4.32 20.82
C ASP A 26 7.86 5.63 21.38
N PRO A 27 7.90 6.73 20.61
CA PRO A 27 7.40 8.02 21.08
C PRO A 27 5.93 7.92 21.54
N ILE A 28 5.61 8.53 22.69
CA ILE A 28 4.25 8.55 23.31
C ILE A 28 3.18 9.24 22.42
N VAL A 29 3.57 9.71 21.24
CA VAL A 29 2.82 10.62 20.36
C VAL A 29 1.56 9.98 19.78
N SER A 30 1.47 8.66 19.72
CA SER A 30 0.24 7.93 19.41
C SER A 30 -0.14 7.02 20.57
N ARG A 31 -1.35 7.19 21.13
CA ARG A 31 -1.98 6.20 22.00
C ARG A 31 -2.82 5.28 21.11
N PRO A 32 -2.28 4.16 20.61
CA PRO A 32 -3.07 3.22 19.83
C PRO A 32 -4.22 2.69 20.70
N PRO A 33 -5.40 2.42 20.10
CA PRO A 33 -6.41 1.63 20.77
C PRO A 33 -5.87 0.21 21.04
N PRO A 34 -6.50 -0.55 21.96
CA PRO A 34 -6.21 -1.97 22.10
C PRO A 34 -6.29 -2.68 20.76
N VAL A 35 -5.34 -3.58 20.49
CA VAL A 35 -5.32 -4.34 19.24
C VAL A 35 -6.60 -5.16 19.12
N ASN A 36 -7.24 -5.06 17.96
CA ASN A 36 -8.39 -5.85 17.60
C ASN A 36 -7.98 -6.89 16.56
N LEU A 37 -8.31 -8.16 16.78
CA LEU A 37 -8.03 -9.25 15.85
C LEU A 37 -9.37 -9.78 15.32
N PRO A 38 -9.59 -9.78 13.99
CA PRO A 38 -10.86 -10.20 13.43
C PRO A 38 -11.01 -11.72 13.51
N LEU A 39 -12.24 -12.18 13.76
CA LEU A 39 -12.60 -13.58 13.53
C LEU A 39 -12.81 -13.78 12.03
N LEU A 40 -11.95 -14.60 11.40
CA LEU A 40 -12.03 -14.88 9.95
C LEU A 40 -13.04 -15.99 9.59
N LYS A 41 -13.64 -16.66 10.60
CA LYS A 41 -14.64 -17.71 10.42
C LYS A 41 -16.01 -17.09 10.08
N ASP A 42 -16.71 -17.71 9.11
CA ASP A 42 -18.10 -17.43 8.72
C ASP A 42 -18.45 -16.00 8.25
N LEU A 43 -17.95 -15.64 7.06
CA LEU A 43 -18.50 -14.50 6.29
C LEU A 43 -19.95 -14.71 5.84
N GLU A 44 -20.47 -15.94 5.97
CA GLU A 44 -21.77 -16.34 5.42
C GLU A 44 -22.81 -16.71 6.48
N HIS A 45 -22.43 -16.92 7.75
CA HIS A 45 -23.28 -17.61 8.73
C HIS A 45 -23.22 -17.08 10.18
N HIS A 46 -22.85 -15.81 10.40
CA HIS A 46 -23.26 -15.17 11.65
C HIS A 46 -24.76 -14.81 11.57
N GLN A 47 -25.57 -15.55 12.33
CA GLN A 47 -27.01 -15.39 12.48
C GLN A 47 -27.43 -13.91 12.54
N GLY A 48 -28.00 -13.41 11.43
CA GLY A 48 -28.81 -12.19 11.40
C GLY A 48 -28.20 -10.94 10.77
N GLU A 49 -26.88 -10.80 10.65
CA GLU A 49 -26.26 -9.59 10.07
C GLU A 49 -25.00 -9.93 9.26
N ASN A 50 -25.09 -9.84 7.92
CA ASN A 50 -23.89 -9.83 7.07
C ASN A 50 -23.09 -8.55 7.39
N HIS A 51 -22.07 -8.63 8.24
CA HIS A 51 -21.22 -7.47 8.52
C HIS A 51 -20.64 -6.86 7.23
N THR A 52 -20.47 -7.66 6.15
CA THR A 52 -19.89 -7.19 4.87
C THR A 52 -20.84 -6.30 4.09
N SER A 53 -22.15 -6.47 4.26
CA SER A 53 -23.14 -5.61 3.61
C SER A 53 -23.18 -4.21 4.24
N ARG A 54 -22.45 -3.99 5.35
CA ARG A 54 -22.26 -2.67 5.96
C ARG A 54 -20.97 -1.97 5.52
N ILE A 55 -20.04 -2.66 4.87
CA ILE A 55 -18.79 -2.02 4.40
C ILE A 55 -19.07 -1.13 3.20
N THR A 56 -18.58 0.09 3.31
CA THR A 56 -18.53 1.06 2.21
C THR A 56 -17.08 1.25 1.76
N LEU A 57 -16.83 0.96 0.48
CA LEU A 57 -15.56 1.14 -0.20
C LEU A 57 -15.58 2.48 -0.94
N ALA A 58 -14.63 3.35 -0.65
CA ALA A 58 -14.40 4.59 -1.38
C ALA A 58 -13.45 4.34 -2.55
N LYS A 59 -13.84 4.75 -3.75
CA LYS A 59 -13.02 4.70 -4.95
C LYS A 59 -12.96 6.10 -5.55
N TYR A 60 -11.77 6.56 -5.93
CA TYR A 60 -11.62 7.75 -6.76
C TYR A 60 -11.26 7.34 -8.18
N THR A 61 -12.23 7.40 -9.10
CA THR A 61 -12.11 6.83 -10.44
C THR A 61 -10.89 7.34 -11.20
N LYS A 62 -10.65 8.65 -11.19
CA LYS A 62 -9.52 9.26 -11.90
C LYS A 62 -8.17 8.72 -11.44
N TRP A 63 -8.01 8.46 -10.14
CA TRP A 63 -6.78 7.89 -9.60
C TRP A 63 -6.71 6.38 -9.83
N PHE A 64 -7.83 5.68 -9.58
CA PHE A 64 -7.95 4.25 -9.74
C PHE A 64 -7.60 3.77 -11.16
N GLU A 65 -7.98 4.53 -12.18
CA GLU A 65 -7.75 4.21 -13.59
C GLU A 65 -6.42 4.76 -14.14
N ASP A 66 -5.60 5.43 -13.31
CA ASP A 66 -4.27 5.94 -13.67
C ASP A 66 -3.21 4.82 -13.63
N CYS A 67 -3.49 3.74 -14.37
CA CYS A 67 -2.69 2.54 -14.48
C CYS A 67 -2.88 1.85 -15.85
N ASP A 68 -2.10 0.81 -16.10
CA ASP A 68 -2.24 -0.02 -17.31
C ASP A 68 -3.65 -0.65 -17.34
N LYS A 69 -4.22 -0.76 -18.56
CA LYS A 69 -5.65 -1.07 -18.76
C LYS A 69 -6.11 -2.36 -18.10
N GLU A 70 -5.27 -3.38 -18.13
CA GLU A 70 -5.56 -4.70 -17.57
C GLU A 70 -5.65 -4.67 -16.04
N VAL A 71 -4.86 -3.80 -15.39
CA VAL A 71 -4.83 -3.63 -13.94
C VAL A 71 -6.18 -3.13 -13.42
N TYR A 72 -6.66 -1.97 -13.87
CA TYR A 72 -7.94 -1.45 -13.38
C TYR A 72 -9.12 -2.35 -13.79
N LYS A 73 -9.07 -3.01 -14.96
CA LYS A 73 -10.10 -3.97 -15.38
C LYS A 73 -10.17 -5.18 -14.46
N CYS A 74 -9.02 -5.74 -14.08
CA CYS A 74 -8.95 -6.83 -13.12
C CYS A 74 -9.53 -6.39 -11.76
N CYS A 75 -9.14 -5.21 -11.28
CA CYS A 75 -9.65 -4.64 -10.04
C CYS A 75 -11.18 -4.45 -10.10
N TYR A 76 -11.74 -3.92 -11.19
CA TYR A 76 -13.19 -3.76 -11.35
C TYR A 76 -13.93 -5.10 -11.30
N LYS A 77 -13.43 -6.14 -11.98
CA LYS A 77 -14.06 -7.47 -11.93
C LYS A 77 -14.15 -8.01 -10.50
N VAL A 78 -13.12 -7.79 -9.69
CA VAL A 78 -13.10 -8.23 -8.29
C VAL A 78 -14.02 -7.38 -7.42
N LEU A 79 -14.00 -6.05 -7.57
CA LEU A 79 -14.93 -5.17 -6.85
C LEU A 79 -16.39 -5.56 -7.15
N ASP A 80 -16.73 -5.79 -8.41
CA ASP A 80 -18.03 -6.30 -8.85
C ASP A 80 -18.42 -7.63 -8.18
N ALA A 81 -17.48 -8.58 -8.13
CA ALA A 81 -17.71 -9.88 -7.50
C ALA A 81 -17.95 -9.77 -5.99
N VAL A 82 -17.17 -8.93 -5.30
CA VAL A 82 -17.33 -8.64 -3.87
C VAL A 82 -18.68 -7.99 -3.61
N GLN A 83 -19.07 -7.00 -4.42
CA GLN A 83 -20.38 -6.34 -4.30
C GLN A 83 -21.53 -7.34 -4.48
N ARG A 84 -21.47 -8.21 -5.50
CA ARG A 84 -22.51 -9.23 -5.75
C ARG A 84 -22.57 -10.28 -4.64
N ARG A 85 -21.43 -10.74 -4.13
CA ARG A 85 -21.37 -11.82 -3.13
C ARG A 85 -21.75 -11.34 -1.73
N TYR A 86 -21.26 -10.16 -1.35
CA TYR A 86 -21.24 -9.70 0.03
C TYR A 86 -22.06 -8.44 0.28
N GLY A 87 -22.58 -7.80 -0.78
CA GLY A 87 -23.47 -6.64 -0.68
C GLY A 87 -22.78 -5.34 -0.26
N CYS A 88 -21.45 -5.24 -0.39
CA CYS A 88 -20.74 -4.01 -0.04
C CYS A 88 -21.11 -2.85 -0.99
N LYS A 89 -21.03 -1.62 -0.49
CA LYS A 89 -21.29 -0.42 -1.29
C LYS A 89 -19.97 0.15 -1.79
N VAL A 90 -19.87 0.45 -3.08
CA VAL A 90 -18.77 1.25 -3.61
C VAL A 90 -19.28 2.66 -3.86
N ILE A 91 -18.63 3.67 -3.27
CA ILE A 91 -18.95 5.09 -3.48
C ILE A 91 -17.80 5.79 -4.21
N GLU A 92 -18.17 6.73 -5.09
CA GLU A 92 -17.20 7.63 -5.68
C GLU A 92 -16.79 8.70 -4.65
N VAL A 93 -15.49 8.95 -4.57
CA VAL A 93 -14.89 10.04 -3.79
C VAL A 93 -13.86 10.77 -4.63
N THR A 94 -13.39 11.91 -4.14
CA THR A 94 -12.25 12.60 -4.73
C THR A 94 -11.13 12.64 -3.68
N VAL A 95 -9.92 12.27 -4.09
CA VAL A 95 -8.70 12.56 -3.32
C VAL A 95 -8.04 13.77 -3.98
N PRO A 96 -8.17 14.98 -3.42
CA PRO A 96 -7.56 16.17 -4.00
C PRO A 96 -6.03 16.11 -3.92
N GLU A 97 -5.35 16.76 -4.85
CA GLU A 97 -3.92 17.10 -4.74
C GLU A 97 -2.99 15.89 -4.54
N ILE A 98 -3.28 14.79 -5.25
CA ILE A 98 -2.50 13.55 -5.19
C ILE A 98 -1.04 13.79 -5.60
N GLU A 99 -0.82 14.63 -6.60
CA GLU A 99 0.53 14.93 -7.08
C GLU A 99 1.35 15.70 -6.04
N GLU A 100 0.73 16.66 -5.37
CA GLU A 100 1.35 17.40 -4.29
C GLU A 100 1.59 16.51 -3.06
N MET A 101 0.68 15.58 -2.75
CA MET A 101 0.92 14.53 -1.75
C MET A 101 2.15 13.69 -2.10
N ARG A 102 2.27 13.27 -3.36
CA ARG A 102 3.41 12.48 -3.86
C ARG A 102 4.72 13.22 -3.73
N LEU A 103 4.78 14.49 -4.14
CA LEU A 103 5.98 15.32 -4.01
C LEU A 103 6.35 15.54 -2.53
N ALA A 104 5.36 15.83 -1.69
CA ALA A 104 5.58 16.01 -0.25
C ALA A 104 6.09 14.73 0.43
N HIS A 105 5.61 13.56 0.00
CA HIS A 105 6.13 12.28 0.46
C HIS A 105 7.61 12.11 0.10
N TYR A 106 8.01 12.36 -1.16
CA TYR A 106 9.40 12.24 -1.58
C TYR A 106 10.34 13.17 -0.83
N ILE A 107 9.92 14.42 -0.58
CA ILE A 107 10.69 15.35 0.25
C ILE A 107 10.84 14.79 1.66
N THR A 108 9.76 14.29 2.26
CA THR A 108 9.78 13.80 3.64
C THR A 108 10.68 12.58 3.80
N ILE A 109 10.46 11.52 3.02
CA ILE A 109 11.29 10.30 3.09
C ILE A 109 12.73 10.60 2.68
N GLY A 110 12.94 11.42 1.65
CA GLY A 110 14.27 11.75 1.17
C GLY A 110 15.09 12.54 2.19
N SER A 111 14.49 13.56 2.82
CA SER A 111 15.14 14.31 3.89
C SER A 111 15.45 13.45 5.11
N GLU A 112 14.53 12.57 5.52
CA GLU A 112 14.75 11.64 6.63
C GLU A 112 15.89 10.65 6.31
N CYS A 113 15.84 9.99 5.14
CA CYS A 113 16.89 9.08 4.70
C CYS A 113 18.26 9.76 4.62
N PHE A 114 18.36 10.93 4.00
CA PHE A 114 19.63 11.63 3.88
C PHE A 114 20.15 12.13 5.22
N THR A 115 19.28 12.55 6.13
CA THR A 115 19.68 12.93 7.49
C THR A 115 20.24 11.74 8.27
N SER A 116 19.60 10.57 8.17
CA SER A 116 20.03 9.36 8.88
C SER A 116 21.30 8.73 8.31
N PHE A 117 21.44 8.70 6.98
CA PHE A 117 22.52 7.95 6.32
C PHE A 117 23.58 8.83 5.65
N GLY A 118 23.34 10.13 5.49
CA GLY A 118 24.23 11.02 4.73
C GLY A 118 25.64 11.10 5.30
N LEU A 119 25.80 11.06 6.62
CA LEU A 119 27.12 11.05 7.26
C LEU A 119 27.91 9.77 6.92
N ASP A 120 27.26 8.61 7.00
CA ASP A 120 27.91 7.34 6.73
C ASP A 120 28.16 7.13 5.24
N TYR A 121 27.23 7.54 4.39
CA TYR A 121 27.41 7.62 2.93
C TYR A 121 28.63 8.48 2.55
N ASN A 122 28.82 9.62 3.22
CA ASN A 122 29.99 10.47 2.99
C ASN A 122 31.30 9.85 3.49
N LYS A 123 31.26 9.02 4.55
CA LYS A 123 32.44 8.33 5.09
C LYS A 123 32.86 7.13 4.25
N TRP A 124 31.92 6.29 3.84
CA TRP A 124 32.20 5.08 3.06
C TRP A 124 32.71 5.40 1.64
N GLY A 125 32.35 6.59 1.15
CA GLY A 125 32.76 7.06 -0.16
C GLY A 125 31.74 6.66 -1.23
N ARG A 126 31.45 7.60 -2.13
CA ARG A 126 30.37 7.47 -3.12
C ARG A 126 30.50 6.26 -4.05
N GLN A 127 31.70 5.69 -4.21
CA GLN A 127 31.92 4.56 -5.12
C GLN A 127 31.41 3.22 -4.57
N GLU A 128 31.22 3.11 -3.24
CA GLU A 128 30.66 1.92 -2.59
C GLU A 128 29.14 1.78 -2.81
N ALA A 129 28.47 2.85 -3.26
CA ALA A 129 27.05 2.86 -3.53
C ALA A 129 26.75 2.63 -5.02
N ALA A 130 25.70 1.86 -5.29
CA ALA A 130 25.15 1.69 -6.63
C ALA A 130 24.72 3.04 -7.24
N MET A 131 24.70 3.13 -8.58
CA MET A 131 24.51 4.39 -9.30
C MET A 131 23.15 5.04 -9.06
N ASP A 132 22.11 4.23 -8.92
CA ASP A 132 20.74 4.63 -8.55
C ASP A 132 20.69 5.28 -7.16
N VAL A 133 21.36 4.69 -6.16
CA VAL A 133 21.48 5.23 -4.80
C VAL A 133 22.19 6.57 -4.83
N ARG A 134 23.30 6.66 -5.57
CA ARG A 134 24.07 7.91 -5.71
C ARG A 134 23.23 9.03 -6.34
N ALA A 135 22.49 8.71 -7.40
CA ALA A 135 21.60 9.66 -8.06
C ALA A 135 20.48 10.12 -7.11
N THR A 136 19.89 9.19 -6.37
CA THR A 136 18.82 9.46 -5.40
C THR A 136 19.31 10.30 -4.22
N PHE A 137 20.50 9.99 -3.68
CA PHE A 137 21.09 10.76 -2.59
C PHE A 137 21.53 12.16 -3.03
N ALA A 138 21.95 12.33 -4.29
CA ALA A 138 22.19 13.65 -4.84
C ALA A 138 20.90 14.49 -4.82
N LEU A 139 19.76 13.92 -5.23
CA LEU A 139 18.46 14.56 -5.14
C LEU A 139 18.03 14.84 -3.68
N TYR A 140 18.17 13.87 -2.78
CA TYR A 140 17.76 14.07 -1.39
C TYR A 140 18.58 15.14 -0.68
N SER A 141 19.86 15.27 -1.03
CA SER A 141 20.74 16.31 -0.48
C SER A 141 20.37 17.73 -0.94
N SER A 142 19.56 17.88 -2.00
CA SER A 142 19.14 19.20 -2.49
C SER A 142 17.90 19.76 -1.80
N PHE A 143 17.17 18.94 -1.03
CA PHE A 143 15.99 19.40 -0.31
C PHE A 143 16.36 20.30 0.85
N ASN A 144 15.61 21.39 1.03
CA ASN A 144 15.85 22.37 2.07
C ASN A 144 14.73 22.40 3.14
N ASN A 145 14.99 23.12 4.23
CA ASN A 145 14.07 23.20 5.37
C ASN A 145 12.71 23.82 5.01
N GLN A 146 12.64 24.74 4.05
CA GLN A 146 11.38 25.36 3.63
C GLN A 146 10.50 24.35 2.91
N GLU A 147 11.10 23.55 2.02
CA GLU A 147 10.42 22.46 1.30
C GLU A 147 9.94 21.38 2.26
N PHE A 148 10.77 20.98 3.24
CA PHE A 148 10.36 20.03 4.26
C PHE A 148 9.17 20.55 5.10
N LEU A 149 9.20 21.81 5.53
CA LEU A 149 8.08 22.42 6.24
C LEU A 149 6.81 22.51 5.38
N ALA A 150 6.94 22.80 4.08
CA ALA A 150 5.82 22.78 3.15
C ALA A 150 5.25 21.35 2.99
N ALA A 151 6.11 20.34 2.92
CA ALA A 151 5.70 18.94 2.89
C ALA A 151 4.92 18.53 4.15
N GLN A 152 5.34 18.96 5.35
CA GLN A 152 4.59 18.65 6.58
C GLN A 152 3.23 19.37 6.65
N ARG A 153 3.12 20.58 6.07
CA ARG A 153 1.81 21.25 5.90
C ARG A 153 0.91 20.48 4.94
N MET A 154 1.46 19.99 3.84
CA MET A 154 0.75 19.11 2.90
C MET A 154 0.28 17.83 3.59
N ARG A 155 1.13 17.19 4.41
CA ARG A 155 0.78 15.99 5.20
C ARG A 155 -0.47 16.21 6.04
N ARG A 156 -0.53 17.32 6.78
CA ARG A 156 -1.72 17.66 7.59
C ARG A 156 -2.96 17.89 6.74
N ARG A 157 -2.81 18.56 5.60
CA ARG A 157 -3.94 18.81 4.67
C ARG A 157 -4.47 17.51 4.05
N GLN A 158 -3.57 16.63 3.62
CA GLN A 158 -3.93 15.32 3.06
C GLN A 158 -4.57 14.41 4.11
N MET A 159 -4.06 14.42 5.35
CA MET A 159 -4.70 13.73 6.47
C MET A 159 -6.14 14.21 6.65
N HIS A 160 -6.40 15.52 6.60
CA HIS A 160 -7.76 16.05 6.69
C HIS A 160 -8.67 15.50 5.57
N PHE A 161 -8.23 15.53 4.30
CA PHE A 161 -9.02 14.98 3.20
C PHE A 161 -9.34 13.50 3.37
N HIS A 162 -8.36 12.68 3.78
CA HIS A 162 -8.56 11.26 4.00
C HIS A 162 -9.53 11.02 5.17
N MET A 163 -9.43 11.79 6.26
CA MET A 163 -10.38 11.70 7.37
C MET A 163 -11.81 12.07 6.96
N GLU A 164 -12.01 13.06 6.07
CA GLU A 164 -13.35 13.36 5.52
C GLU A 164 -13.89 12.23 4.64
N ILE A 165 -13.03 11.50 3.94
CA ILE A 165 -13.42 10.30 3.18
C ILE A 165 -13.84 9.19 4.16
N PHE A 166 -13.07 8.95 5.23
CA PHE A 166 -13.38 7.92 6.21
C PHE A 166 -14.64 8.18 7.05
N LYS A 167 -15.20 9.40 7.01
CA LYS A 167 -16.55 9.67 7.55
C LYS A 167 -17.67 9.06 6.68
N LYS A 168 -17.38 8.73 5.42
CA LYS A 168 -18.35 8.27 4.42
C LYS A 168 -18.10 6.83 3.97
N ALA A 169 -16.90 6.30 4.19
CA ALA A 169 -16.47 4.98 3.79
C ALA A 169 -15.53 4.37 4.84
N ASP A 170 -15.48 3.04 4.89
CA ASP A 170 -14.62 2.31 5.82
C ASP A 170 -13.21 2.11 5.24
N ILE A 171 -13.11 1.96 3.92
CA ILE A 171 -11.88 1.61 3.20
C ILE A 171 -11.78 2.43 1.92
N ILE A 172 -10.58 2.92 1.60
CA ILE A 172 -10.25 3.43 0.26
C ILE A 172 -9.65 2.29 -0.56
N VAL A 173 -10.16 2.06 -1.77
CA VAL A 173 -9.70 0.98 -2.66
C VAL A 173 -8.96 1.53 -3.87
N THR A 174 -7.83 0.91 -4.18
CA THR A 174 -6.96 1.25 -5.32
C THR A 174 -6.33 -0.02 -5.88
N PRO A 175 -5.84 -0.05 -7.14
CA PRO A 175 -4.82 -1.02 -7.50
C PRO A 175 -3.62 -0.93 -6.54
N THR A 176 -2.88 -2.02 -6.37
CA THR A 176 -1.63 -1.94 -5.60
C THR A 176 -0.57 -1.19 -6.38
N THR A 177 -0.38 -1.52 -7.65
CA THR A 177 0.60 -0.89 -8.54
C THR A 177 -0.09 -0.43 -9.82
N GLY A 178 0.51 0.54 -10.51
CA GLY A 178 0.00 1.06 -11.79
C GLY A 178 0.34 0.19 -13.00
N CYS A 179 1.11 -0.87 -12.82
CA CYS A 179 1.53 -1.81 -13.85
C CYS A 179 1.88 -3.16 -13.20
N THR A 180 1.91 -4.22 -14.01
CA THR A 180 2.43 -5.54 -13.64
C THR A 180 3.95 -5.61 -13.76
N ALA A 181 4.53 -6.75 -13.37
CA ALA A 181 5.96 -6.98 -13.41
C ALA A 181 6.54 -6.71 -14.81
N LYS A 182 7.66 -5.98 -14.86
CA LYS A 182 8.37 -5.66 -16.10
C LYS A 182 9.64 -6.52 -16.20
N PRO A 183 10.07 -6.89 -17.42
CA PRO A 183 11.33 -7.58 -17.63
C PRO A 183 12.51 -6.76 -17.13
N ILE A 184 13.48 -7.43 -16.51
CA ILE A 184 14.76 -6.81 -16.16
C ILE A 184 15.64 -6.80 -17.40
N THR A 185 16.18 -5.64 -17.76
CA THR A 185 17.07 -5.52 -18.93
C THR A 185 18.51 -5.87 -18.59
N GLU A 186 19.29 -6.32 -19.57
CA GLU A 186 20.74 -6.57 -19.40
C GLU A 186 21.50 -5.33 -18.92
N SER A 187 21.11 -4.14 -19.40
CA SER A 187 21.70 -2.88 -18.97
C SER A 187 21.43 -2.62 -17.49
N SER A 188 20.19 -2.84 -17.04
CA SER A 188 19.79 -2.65 -15.64
C SER A 188 20.53 -3.62 -14.73
N LEU A 189 20.75 -4.87 -15.14
CA LEU A 189 21.57 -5.83 -14.37
C LEU A 189 23.02 -5.38 -14.20
N LYS A 190 23.59 -4.76 -15.23
CA LYS A 190 25.01 -4.36 -15.22
C LYS A 190 25.26 -3.04 -14.51
N HIS A 191 24.32 -2.11 -14.60
CA HIS A 191 24.54 -0.70 -14.24
C HIS A 191 23.52 -0.16 -13.21
N GLY A 192 22.49 -0.93 -12.87
CA GLY A 192 21.30 -0.40 -12.23
C GLY A 192 20.48 0.44 -13.20
N GLU A 193 19.37 0.99 -12.73
CA GLU A 193 18.52 1.88 -13.51
C GLU A 193 17.88 2.96 -12.63
N LEU A 194 17.55 4.10 -13.24
CA LEU A 194 16.69 5.11 -12.63
C LEU A 194 15.56 5.43 -13.61
N ASN A 195 14.60 4.52 -13.73
CA ASN A 195 13.42 4.71 -14.55
C ASN A 195 12.30 5.35 -13.72
N TYR A 196 12.27 6.69 -13.68
CA TYR A 196 11.28 7.42 -12.89
C TYR A 196 9.84 7.19 -13.39
N ILE A 197 9.63 6.95 -14.69
CA ILE A 197 8.30 6.80 -15.27
C ILE A 197 7.65 5.50 -14.77
N ASP A 198 8.36 4.39 -14.91
CA ASP A 198 7.85 3.09 -14.43
C ASP A 198 7.88 3.02 -12.90
N GLY A 199 8.91 3.56 -12.26
CA GLY A 199 8.97 3.71 -10.80
C GLY A 199 7.76 4.46 -10.24
N ALA A 200 7.36 5.57 -10.89
CA ALA A 200 6.18 6.33 -10.50
C ALA A 200 4.88 5.53 -10.63
N LYS A 201 4.74 4.67 -11.64
CA LYS A 201 3.59 3.77 -11.76
C LYS A 201 3.57 2.75 -10.62
N LEU A 202 4.72 2.20 -10.23
CA LEU A 202 4.80 1.18 -9.18
C LEU A 202 4.38 1.71 -7.81
N VAL A 203 4.71 2.96 -7.48
CA VAL A 203 4.48 3.53 -6.13
C VAL A 203 3.27 4.49 -6.05
N ARG A 204 2.49 4.62 -7.13
CA ARG A 204 1.43 5.63 -7.27
C ARG A 204 0.40 5.61 -6.14
N TYR A 205 0.08 4.44 -5.60
CA TYR A 205 -1.07 4.24 -4.72
C TYR A 205 -0.69 4.13 -3.25
N GLN A 206 0.47 3.54 -2.96
CA GLN A 206 0.93 3.18 -1.61
C GLN A 206 1.38 4.41 -0.81
N ILE A 207 1.71 5.51 -1.50
CA ILE A 207 2.15 6.77 -0.88
C ILE A 207 1.18 7.25 0.21
N ALA A 208 -0.14 7.10 0.03
CA ALA A 208 -1.11 7.53 1.03
C ALA A 208 -0.92 6.79 2.36
N GLY A 209 -0.67 5.47 2.32
CA GLY A 209 -0.41 4.65 3.51
C GLY A 209 0.83 5.14 4.26
N ASN A 210 1.95 5.28 3.56
CA ASN A 210 3.22 5.72 4.16
C ASN A 210 3.18 7.17 4.65
N PHE A 211 2.73 8.08 3.78
CA PHE A 211 2.81 9.52 4.05
C PHE A 211 1.89 9.94 5.19
N LEU A 212 0.74 9.27 5.34
CA LEU A 212 -0.26 9.60 6.36
C LEU A 212 -0.20 8.65 7.56
N GLY A 213 0.53 7.54 7.48
CA GLY A 213 0.55 6.52 8.53
C GLY A 213 -0.75 5.71 8.61
N LEU A 214 -1.46 5.55 7.48
CA LEU A 214 -2.68 4.77 7.40
C LEU A 214 -2.35 3.29 7.18
N PRO A 215 -3.05 2.36 7.84
CA PRO A 215 -2.86 0.94 7.57
C PRO A 215 -3.33 0.61 6.16
N ALA A 216 -2.59 -0.25 5.47
CA ALA A 216 -2.94 -0.71 4.14
C ALA A 216 -2.55 -2.18 3.96
N ILE A 217 -3.30 -2.89 3.12
CA ILE A 217 -3.03 -4.29 2.74
C ILE A 217 -3.14 -4.45 1.22
N SER A 218 -2.24 -5.23 0.63
CA SER A 218 -2.30 -5.65 -0.77
C SER A 218 -2.70 -7.11 -0.86
N ILE A 219 -3.64 -7.41 -1.75
CA ILE A 219 -4.21 -8.75 -1.95
C ILE A 219 -4.04 -9.13 -3.42
N PRO A 220 -3.48 -10.30 -3.75
CA PRO A 220 -3.48 -10.81 -5.12
C PRO A 220 -4.91 -11.08 -5.59
N ILE A 221 -5.31 -10.47 -6.71
CA ILE A 221 -6.69 -10.55 -7.21
C ILE A 221 -6.82 -11.17 -8.60
N GLY A 222 -5.71 -11.40 -9.29
CA GLY A 222 -5.73 -11.98 -10.62
C GLY A 222 -4.39 -11.81 -11.32
N TYR A 223 -4.44 -11.89 -12.65
CA TYR A 223 -3.28 -11.87 -13.51
C TYR A 223 -3.60 -11.05 -14.76
N ASP A 224 -2.59 -10.44 -15.39
CA ASP A 224 -2.70 -9.88 -16.73
C ASP A 224 -2.67 -10.98 -17.81
N ASP A 225 -2.78 -10.58 -19.08
CA ASP A 225 -2.76 -11.49 -20.23
C ASP A 225 -1.44 -12.25 -20.37
N ASP A 226 -0.32 -11.69 -19.86
CA ASP A 226 1.01 -12.33 -19.81
C ASP A 226 1.19 -13.23 -18.56
N GLY A 227 0.18 -13.35 -17.71
CA GLY A 227 0.20 -14.19 -16.52
C GLY A 227 0.93 -13.59 -15.32
N MET A 228 1.21 -12.28 -15.32
CA MET A 228 1.82 -11.57 -14.20
C MET A 228 0.78 -11.19 -13.14
N PRO A 229 1.08 -11.35 -11.83
CA PRO A 229 0.12 -11.05 -10.76
C PRO A 229 -0.34 -9.59 -10.72
N ILE A 230 -1.62 -9.38 -10.42
CA ILE A 230 -2.24 -8.07 -10.16
C ILE A 230 -2.73 -8.03 -8.71
N GLY A 231 -2.41 -6.94 -8.01
CA GLY A 231 -2.83 -6.71 -6.62
C GLY A 231 -3.89 -5.60 -6.47
N LEU A 232 -4.79 -5.78 -5.52
CA LEU A 232 -5.72 -4.75 -5.04
C LEU A 232 -5.26 -4.27 -3.66
N GLN A 233 -5.18 -2.96 -3.49
CA GLN A 233 -4.84 -2.33 -2.22
C GLN A 233 -6.08 -1.79 -1.53
N LEU A 234 -6.20 -2.11 -0.23
CA LEU A 234 -7.18 -1.56 0.69
C LEU A 234 -6.46 -0.66 1.69
N ILE A 235 -6.93 0.57 1.87
CA ILE A 235 -6.38 1.54 2.82
C ILE A 235 -7.46 1.86 3.86
N GLY A 236 -7.15 1.63 5.13
CA GLY A 236 -8.07 1.82 6.25
C GLY A 236 -7.86 3.14 6.96
N SER A 237 -8.82 3.51 7.79
CA SER A 237 -8.63 4.58 8.78
C SER A 237 -7.57 4.17 9.82
N PRO A 238 -7.03 5.12 10.62
CA PRO A 238 -6.05 4.78 11.65
C PRO A 238 -6.54 3.62 12.54
N TRP A 239 -5.69 2.61 12.71
CA TRP A 239 -5.94 1.43 13.56
C TRP A 239 -7.04 0.47 13.05
N ALA A 240 -7.35 0.51 11.74
CA ALA A 240 -8.37 -0.34 11.12
C ALA A 240 -7.82 -1.67 10.57
N GLU A 241 -6.70 -2.19 11.06
CA GLU A 241 -6.07 -3.44 10.58
C GLU A 241 -7.06 -4.62 10.63
N ALA A 242 -7.90 -4.69 11.66
CA ALA A 242 -8.91 -5.74 11.78
C ALA A 242 -9.92 -5.72 10.62
N THR A 243 -10.41 -4.53 10.26
CA THR A 243 -11.34 -4.33 9.14
C THR A 243 -10.66 -4.70 7.83
N LEU A 244 -9.40 -4.30 7.65
CA LEU A 244 -8.63 -4.60 6.43
C LEU A 244 -8.39 -6.09 6.26
N LEU A 245 -7.92 -6.79 7.31
CA LEU A 245 -7.68 -8.23 7.28
C LEU A 245 -8.97 -9.02 7.02
N TRP A 246 -10.07 -8.57 7.59
CA TRP A 246 -11.36 -9.22 7.39
C TRP A 246 -11.90 -9.03 5.96
N VAL A 247 -11.85 -7.81 5.40
CA VAL A 247 -12.22 -7.58 3.99
C VAL A 247 -11.25 -8.29 3.05
N ALA A 248 -9.95 -8.31 3.36
CA ALA A 248 -8.95 -9.04 2.60
C ALA A 248 -9.25 -10.54 2.52
N SER A 249 -9.65 -11.17 3.63
CA SER A 249 -10.05 -12.57 3.65
C SER A 249 -11.29 -12.84 2.80
N ALA A 250 -12.25 -11.90 2.76
CA ALA A 250 -13.42 -12.00 1.89
C ALA A 250 -13.04 -11.93 0.41
N ILE A 251 -12.10 -11.05 0.05
CA ILE A 251 -11.59 -10.92 -1.32
C ILE A 251 -10.79 -12.17 -1.73
N GLU A 252 -9.91 -12.66 -0.85
CA GLU A 252 -9.09 -13.85 -1.10
C GLU A 252 -9.93 -15.10 -1.43
N LYS A 253 -11.12 -15.24 -0.83
CA LYS A 253 -12.05 -16.35 -1.14
C LYS A 253 -12.70 -16.27 -2.52
N LEU A 254 -12.71 -15.09 -3.14
CA LEU A 254 -13.25 -14.86 -4.48
C LEU A 254 -12.17 -14.92 -5.57
N THR A 255 -10.90 -15.03 -5.19
CA THR A 255 -9.77 -15.02 -6.10
C THR A 255 -9.06 -16.38 -6.08
N VAL A 256 -8.41 -16.72 -7.19
CA VAL A 256 -7.66 -17.97 -7.31
C VAL A 256 -6.21 -17.62 -7.56
N ALA A 257 -5.35 -17.99 -6.61
CA ALA A 257 -3.91 -17.91 -6.80
C ALA A 257 -3.44 -19.06 -7.70
N ARG A 258 -2.72 -18.72 -8.77
CA ARG A 258 -1.94 -19.66 -9.59
C ARG A 258 -0.59 -19.91 -8.93
N GLN A 259 -0.14 -21.15 -8.99
CA GLN A 259 1.21 -21.51 -8.59
C GLN A 259 2.23 -20.82 -9.53
N PRO A 260 3.27 -20.16 -8.99
CA PRO A 260 4.31 -19.55 -9.82
C PRO A 260 5.17 -20.62 -10.50
N GLU A 261 5.84 -20.24 -11.59
CA GLU A 261 6.76 -21.11 -12.34
C GLU A 261 7.89 -21.67 -11.46
N VAL A 262 8.45 -20.83 -10.60
CA VAL A 262 9.43 -21.24 -9.58
C VAL A 262 8.69 -21.41 -8.25
N PHE A 263 8.45 -22.67 -7.87
CA PHE A 263 7.78 -23.05 -6.63
C PHE A 263 8.46 -24.29 -6.03
N TYR A 264 8.61 -24.30 -4.69
CA TYR A 264 9.18 -25.43 -3.95
C TYR A 264 8.17 -25.90 -2.91
N ASP A 265 7.76 -27.16 -2.99
CA ASP A 265 6.97 -27.80 -1.93
C ASP A 265 7.91 -28.24 -0.81
N LEU A 266 7.66 -27.73 0.39
CA LEU A 266 8.50 -28.00 1.58
C LEU A 266 7.96 -29.14 2.44
N LEU A 267 6.72 -29.60 2.19
CA LEU A 267 6.04 -30.60 3.02
C LEU A 267 5.75 -31.91 2.28
N SER A 268 6.17 -32.03 1.01
CA SER A 268 6.09 -33.24 0.18
C SER A 268 7.13 -34.30 0.52
#